data_AF-A0A433SZ96-F1
#
_entry.id   AF-A0A433SZ96-F1
#
_cell.length_a   1.000
_cell.length_b   1.000
_cell.length_c   1.000
_cell.angle_alpha   90.00
_cell.angle_beta   90.00
_cell.angle_gamma   90.00
#
_symmetry.space_group_name_H-M   'P 1'
#
loop_
_entity.id
_entity.type
_entity.pdbx_description
1 polymer ?
#
loop_
_entity_poly.entity_id
_entity_poly.type
_entity_poly.pdbx_seq_one_letter_code
_entity_poly.pdbx_strand_id
1 'polypeptide(L)'
;MTTEMPYTPEDPINYWGHRYEIGSTGWNLGHAHPLADKGVEVVGVDIALQALKKFASASGQDWTETEAPKLGPDAKLLTRKDGKIKLYWGDALNFSQDVEGKFDAIFDCDGLHVLDEKRRLRFGEMVKGLLNPGGRLLLEAIAYDKSILTDENFKPSMAVPPPYSISVEDVKSMFEPECSVEILDKHSNKLLYGYDSDFYAYKVVKL
;
A
#
# COMPACT_ATOMS: atom_id res chain seq x y z
N MET A 1 -20.47 16.27 -14.24
CA MET A 1 -18.99 16.20 -14.22
C MET A 1 -18.59 16.19 -12.76
N THR A 2 -18.18 15.05 -12.21
CA THR A 2 -17.63 14.97 -10.86
C THR A 2 -16.19 15.47 -10.93
N THR A 3 -15.91 16.62 -10.32
CA THR A 3 -14.59 17.24 -10.28
C THR A 3 -13.66 16.40 -9.41
N GLU A 4 -12.50 15.99 -9.93
CA GLU A 4 -11.48 15.29 -9.15
C GLU A 4 -11.03 16.15 -7.95
N MET A 5 -10.96 15.53 -6.78
CA MET A 5 -10.41 16.16 -5.58
C MET A 5 -8.87 16.20 -5.66
N PRO A 6 -8.21 17.35 -5.39
CA PRO A 6 -6.75 17.40 -5.36
C PRO A 6 -6.20 16.55 -4.22
N TYR A 7 -5.02 15.94 -4.41
CA TYR A 7 -4.33 15.22 -3.35
C TYR A 7 -3.76 16.21 -2.33
N THR A 8 -4.01 15.96 -1.05
CA THR A 8 -3.32 16.60 0.07
C THR A 8 -2.75 15.53 0.99
N PRO A 9 -1.46 15.58 1.34
CA PRO A 9 -0.87 14.63 2.30
C PRO A 9 -1.57 14.64 3.67
N GLU A 10 -2.24 15.72 4.04
CA GLU A 10 -2.92 15.91 5.32
C GLU A 10 -4.28 15.21 5.40
N ASP A 11 -4.91 14.85 4.27
CA ASP A 11 -6.21 14.18 4.24
C ASP A 11 -6.26 13.01 3.23
N PRO A 12 -5.42 11.97 3.44
CA PRO A 12 -5.34 10.85 2.52
C PRO A 12 -6.61 9.99 2.56
N ILE A 13 -7.35 9.98 3.69
CA ILE A 13 -8.57 9.17 3.85
C ILE A 13 -9.63 9.64 2.88
N ASN A 14 -9.96 10.93 2.88
CA ASN A 14 -10.98 11.45 1.99
C ASN A 14 -10.53 11.38 0.53
N TYR A 15 -9.24 11.64 0.24
CA TYR A 15 -8.70 11.54 -1.12
C TYR A 15 -8.89 10.16 -1.74
N TRP A 16 -8.37 9.12 -1.09
CA TRP A 16 -8.44 7.77 -1.63
C TRP A 16 -9.85 7.19 -1.58
N GLY A 17 -10.63 7.52 -0.55
CA GLY A 17 -12.06 7.19 -0.48
C GLY A 17 -12.83 7.74 -1.68
N HIS A 18 -12.66 9.03 -2.00
CA HIS A 18 -13.30 9.66 -3.14
C HIS A 18 -12.86 9.05 -4.48
N ARG A 19 -11.55 8.82 -4.70
CA ARG A 19 -11.06 8.22 -5.96
C ARG A 19 -11.62 6.82 -6.18
N TYR A 20 -11.76 6.04 -5.12
CA TYR A 20 -12.41 4.74 -5.19
C TYR A 20 -13.88 4.85 -5.59
N GLU A 21 -14.64 5.77 -4.99
CA GLU A 21 -16.06 5.99 -5.30
C GLU A 21 -16.31 6.36 -6.78
N ILE A 22 -15.42 7.16 -7.37
CA ILE A 22 -15.54 7.57 -8.78
C ILE A 22 -14.90 6.57 -9.76
N GLY A 23 -14.37 5.44 -9.27
CA GLY A 23 -13.74 4.41 -10.11
C GLY A 23 -12.40 4.80 -10.71
N SER A 24 -11.73 5.81 -10.14
CA SER A 24 -10.42 6.30 -10.57
C SER A 24 -9.24 5.54 -9.93
N THR A 25 -9.50 4.38 -9.32
CA THR A 25 -8.50 3.44 -8.80
C THR A 25 -8.39 2.21 -9.70
N GLY A 26 -7.18 1.71 -9.94
CA GLY A 26 -6.93 0.50 -10.76
C GLY A 26 -7.24 -0.84 -10.06
N TRP A 27 -7.44 -0.82 -8.74
CA TRP A 27 -7.48 -2.00 -7.85
C TRP A 27 -8.86 -2.67 -7.71
N ASN A 28 -9.82 -2.34 -8.58
CA ASN A 28 -11.24 -2.65 -8.36
C ASN A 28 -11.64 -4.11 -8.63
N LEU A 29 -10.67 -4.98 -8.96
CA LEU A 29 -10.91 -6.36 -9.42
C LEU A 29 -10.81 -7.32 -8.23
N GLY A 30 -11.92 -7.43 -7.51
CA GLY A 30 -12.09 -8.31 -6.37
C GLY A 30 -12.04 -9.78 -6.76
N HIS A 31 -10.98 -10.45 -6.33
CA HIS A 31 -10.97 -11.88 -6.09
C HIS A 31 -10.39 -12.16 -4.70
N ALA A 32 -10.85 -13.24 -4.07
CA ALA A 32 -10.39 -13.68 -2.76
C ALA A 32 -8.86 -13.79 -2.75
N HIS A 33 -8.23 -13.39 -1.65
CA HIS A 33 -6.77 -13.39 -1.54
C HIS A 33 -6.27 -14.84 -1.62
N PRO A 34 -5.45 -15.22 -2.62
CA PRO A 34 -5.05 -16.61 -2.89
C PRO A 34 -4.21 -17.27 -1.78
N LEU A 35 -3.94 -16.56 -0.68
CA LEU A 35 -3.20 -17.04 0.48
C LEU A 35 -4.14 -17.59 1.56
N ALA A 36 -5.29 -16.97 1.78
CA ALA A 36 -6.26 -17.43 2.77
C ALA A 36 -6.81 -18.82 2.39
N ASP A 37 -7.04 -19.05 1.10
CA ASP A 37 -7.47 -20.36 0.58
C ASP A 37 -6.38 -21.44 0.69
N LYS A 38 -5.12 -21.03 0.90
CA LYS A 38 -3.99 -21.93 1.20
C LYS A 38 -3.77 -22.12 2.71
N GLY A 39 -4.69 -21.62 3.54
CA GLY A 39 -4.63 -21.76 5.01
C GLY A 39 -3.77 -20.71 5.72
N VAL A 40 -3.24 -19.72 5.00
CA VAL A 40 -2.47 -18.61 5.58
C VAL A 40 -3.43 -17.61 6.22
N GLU A 41 -3.06 -17.08 7.39
CA GLU A 41 -3.80 -15.99 8.03
C GLU A 41 -3.40 -14.66 7.38
N VAL A 42 -4.39 -13.89 6.93
CA VAL A 42 -4.18 -12.66 6.17
C VAL A 42 -4.69 -11.48 6.95
N VAL A 43 -3.83 -10.47 7.09
CA VAL A 43 -4.18 -9.16 7.64
C VAL A 43 -3.96 -8.11 6.55
N GLY A 44 -4.98 -7.31 6.28
CA GLY A 44 -4.90 -6.17 5.38
C GLY A 44 -5.23 -4.88 6.11
N VAL A 45 -4.66 -3.77 5.67
CA VAL A 45 -5.04 -2.42 6.08
C VAL A 45 -5.29 -1.58 4.83
N ASP A 46 -6.41 -0.88 4.79
CA ASP A 46 -6.73 0.03 3.70
C ASP A 46 -7.41 1.28 4.25
N ILE A 47 -7.15 2.40 3.62
CA ILE A 47 -7.69 3.70 4.01
C ILE A 47 -9.09 3.94 3.43
N ALA A 48 -9.43 3.26 2.33
CA ALA A 48 -10.72 3.32 1.66
C ALA A 48 -11.68 2.25 2.21
N LEU A 49 -12.50 2.61 3.22
CA LEU A 49 -13.48 1.71 3.84
C LEU A 49 -14.38 1.00 2.81
N GLN A 50 -14.76 1.70 1.75
CA GLN A 50 -15.62 1.14 0.69
C GLN A 50 -14.92 0.02 -0.09
N ALA A 51 -13.59 0.06 -0.24
CA ALA A 51 -12.82 -1.03 -0.84
C ALA A 51 -12.91 -2.29 0.02
N LEU A 52 -12.69 -2.16 1.33
CA LEU A 52 -12.79 -3.27 2.28
C LEU A 52 -14.20 -3.86 2.33
N LYS A 53 -15.24 -3.00 2.37
CA LYS A 53 -16.64 -3.43 2.36
C LYS A 53 -17.03 -4.13 1.06
N LYS A 54 -16.55 -3.64 -0.08
CA LYS A 54 -16.78 -4.31 -1.37
C LYS A 54 -16.07 -5.65 -1.45
N PHE A 55 -14.82 -5.74 -0.98
CA PHE A 55 -14.09 -7.01 -0.89
C PHE A 55 -14.85 -8.02 -0.02
N ALA A 56 -15.26 -7.61 1.19
CA ALA A 56 -16.00 -8.47 2.11
C ALA A 56 -17.33 -8.95 1.49
N SER A 57 -18.14 -8.06 0.92
CA SER A 57 -19.42 -8.42 0.31
C SER A 57 -19.29 -9.26 -0.96
N ALA A 58 -18.25 -9.05 -1.78
CA ALA A 58 -17.99 -9.84 -2.97
C ALA A 58 -17.43 -11.24 -2.68
N SER A 59 -16.94 -11.48 -1.46
CA SER A 59 -16.33 -12.77 -1.09
C SER A 59 -17.32 -13.92 -0.98
N GLY A 60 -18.63 -13.64 -0.85
CA GLY A 60 -19.65 -14.65 -0.56
C GLY A 60 -19.52 -15.30 0.82
N GLN A 61 -18.73 -14.70 1.71
CA GLN A 61 -18.49 -15.17 3.08
C GLN A 61 -19.17 -14.24 4.10
N ASP A 62 -19.36 -14.74 5.32
CA ASP A 62 -19.84 -13.95 6.45
C ASP A 62 -18.69 -13.15 7.09
N TRP A 63 -18.99 -11.92 7.52
CA TRP A 63 -18.03 -11.02 8.17
C TRP A 63 -18.65 -10.33 9.39
N THR A 64 -17.80 -9.97 10.35
CA THR A 64 -18.14 -9.10 11.48
C THR A 64 -17.37 -7.78 11.39
N GLU A 65 -17.96 -6.68 11.87
CA GLU A 65 -17.31 -5.37 11.97
C GLU A 65 -17.21 -4.98 13.47
N THR A 66 -16.02 -4.59 13.92
CA THR A 66 -15.76 -4.10 15.29
C THR A 66 -14.87 -2.87 15.26
N GLU A 67 -14.83 -2.11 16.36
CA GLU A 67 -13.88 -1.00 16.52
C GLU A 67 -12.43 -1.50 16.67
N ALA A 68 -11.47 -0.71 16.17
CA ALA A 68 -10.04 -0.99 16.22
C ALA A 68 -9.25 0.17 16.85
N PRO A 69 -9.51 0.53 18.13
CA PRO A 69 -9.01 1.77 18.75
C PRO A 69 -7.48 1.86 18.84
N LYS A 70 -6.77 0.73 18.73
CA LYS A 70 -5.30 0.70 18.69
C LYS A 70 -4.72 1.25 17.39
N LEU A 71 -5.48 1.19 16.29
CA LEU A 71 -5.08 1.75 14.99
C LEU A 71 -5.46 3.24 14.87
N GLY A 72 -6.58 3.62 15.48
CA GLY A 72 -7.07 4.99 15.50
C GLY A 72 -8.45 5.11 16.14
N PRO A 73 -8.90 6.32 16.52
CA PRO A 73 -10.15 6.53 17.23
C PRO A 73 -11.38 6.07 16.45
N ASP A 74 -11.36 6.23 15.12
CA ASP A 74 -12.45 5.84 14.22
C ASP A 74 -12.13 4.54 13.46
N ALA A 75 -10.99 3.92 13.72
CA ALA A 75 -10.55 2.76 12.95
C ALA A 75 -11.45 1.55 13.20
N LYS A 76 -11.65 0.74 12.15
CA LYS A 76 -12.52 -0.45 12.20
C LYS A 76 -11.77 -1.70 11.80
N LEU A 77 -12.26 -2.84 12.24
CA LEU A 77 -11.78 -4.17 11.89
C LEU A 77 -12.94 -5.00 11.33
N LEU A 78 -12.81 -5.43 10.08
CA LEU A 78 -13.67 -6.43 9.47
C LEU A 78 -12.99 -7.80 9.60
N THR A 79 -13.66 -8.77 10.22
CA THR A 79 -13.13 -10.13 10.40
C THR A 79 -14.01 -11.14 9.65
N ARG A 80 -13.39 -11.96 8.80
CA ARG A 80 -14.08 -13.08 8.15
C ARG A 80 -14.47 -14.10 9.21
N LYS A 81 -15.64 -14.73 9.09
CA LYS A 81 -16.19 -15.63 10.12
C LYS A 81 -15.28 -16.79 10.54
N ASP A 82 -14.41 -17.26 9.65
CA ASP A 82 -13.43 -18.32 9.96
C ASP A 82 -12.15 -17.79 10.65
N GLY A 83 -12.05 -16.49 10.88
CA GLY A 83 -10.93 -15.81 11.51
C GLY A 83 -9.68 -15.68 10.63
N LYS A 84 -9.71 -16.18 9.38
CA LYS A 84 -8.51 -16.26 8.52
C LYS A 84 -8.18 -14.97 7.79
N ILE A 85 -9.13 -14.03 7.71
CA ILE A 85 -8.88 -12.70 7.13
C ILE A 85 -9.36 -11.63 8.09
N LYS A 86 -8.48 -10.68 8.38
CA LYS A 86 -8.75 -9.46 9.14
C LYS A 86 -8.41 -8.25 8.28
N LEU A 87 -9.35 -7.32 8.14
CA LEU A 87 -9.19 -6.11 7.34
C LEU A 87 -9.41 -4.88 8.20
N TYR A 88 -8.35 -4.12 8.39
CA TYR A 88 -8.36 -2.88 9.14
C TYR A 88 -8.65 -1.69 8.23
N TRP A 89 -9.61 -0.88 8.63
CA TRP A 89 -9.81 0.43 8.05
C TRP A 89 -9.09 1.49 8.87
N GLY A 90 -8.15 2.21 8.25
CA GLY A 90 -7.40 3.31 8.86
C GLY A 90 -6.17 3.71 8.06
N ASP A 91 -5.39 4.66 8.58
CA ASP A 91 -4.09 5.01 8.01
C ASP A 91 -3.07 3.90 8.33
N ALA A 92 -2.57 3.23 7.30
CA ALA A 92 -1.57 2.17 7.41
C ALA A 92 -0.33 2.64 8.20
N LEU A 93 0.08 3.90 8.12
CA LEU A 93 1.24 4.41 8.86
C LEU A 93 1.05 4.42 10.39
N ASN A 94 -0.17 4.28 10.88
CA ASN A 94 -0.48 4.09 12.30
C ASN A 94 -0.49 2.61 12.72
N PHE A 95 -0.30 1.68 11.78
CA PHE A 95 -0.26 0.26 12.08
C PHE A 95 1.03 -0.10 12.84
N SER A 96 0.91 -1.01 13.81
CA SER A 96 2.03 -1.40 14.65
C SER A 96 1.82 -2.80 15.22
N GLN A 97 2.85 -3.35 15.85
CA GLN A 97 2.75 -4.65 16.51
C GLN A 97 1.73 -4.68 17.66
N ASP A 98 1.37 -3.52 18.23
CA ASP A 98 0.36 -3.47 19.28
C ASP A 98 -1.06 -3.67 18.70
N VAL A 99 -1.24 -3.37 17.40
CA VAL A 99 -2.50 -3.54 16.67
C VAL A 99 -2.78 -5.02 16.39
N GLU A 100 -1.86 -5.72 15.71
CA GLU A 100 -2.05 -7.11 15.25
C GLU A 100 -0.73 -7.92 15.23
N GLY A 101 0.20 -7.62 16.14
CA GLY A 101 1.44 -8.36 16.25
C GLY A 101 2.38 -8.19 15.05
N LYS A 102 3.19 -9.21 14.81
CA LYS A 102 4.20 -9.22 13.74
C LYS A 102 3.89 -10.29 12.70
N PHE A 103 4.48 -10.12 11.52
CA PHE A 103 4.20 -10.90 10.33
C PHE A 103 5.46 -11.60 9.82
N ASP A 104 5.26 -12.81 9.31
CA ASP A 104 6.30 -13.57 8.61
C ASP A 104 6.47 -13.11 7.15
N ALA A 105 5.41 -12.54 6.58
CA ALA A 105 5.39 -12.02 5.22
C ALA A 105 4.52 -10.75 5.13
N ILE A 106 5.01 -9.76 4.38
CA ILE A 106 4.26 -8.56 3.98
C ILE A 106 4.33 -8.47 2.45
N PHE A 107 3.24 -8.02 1.84
CA PHE A 107 3.17 -7.68 0.43
C PHE A 107 2.74 -6.23 0.30
N ASP A 108 3.56 -5.40 -0.34
CA ASP A 108 3.22 -4.02 -0.69
C ASP A 108 3.27 -3.86 -2.21
N CYS A 109 2.11 -3.59 -2.78
CA CYS A 109 1.89 -3.29 -4.18
C CYS A 109 1.10 -1.98 -4.20
N ASP A 110 1.72 -0.94 -4.74
CA ASP A 110 1.17 0.41 -4.85
C ASP A 110 0.88 1.13 -3.51
N GLY A 111 1.43 0.64 -2.41
CA GLY A 111 1.37 1.30 -1.10
C GLY A 111 2.50 2.31 -0.90
N LEU A 112 3.74 1.90 -1.09
CA LEU A 112 4.90 2.77 -0.82
C LEU A 112 4.94 4.01 -1.73
N HIS A 113 4.63 3.86 -3.02
CA HIS A 113 4.76 4.95 -3.98
C HIS A 113 3.68 6.01 -3.89
N VAL A 114 2.64 5.83 -3.06
CA VAL A 114 1.68 6.91 -2.80
C VAL A 114 2.15 7.90 -1.73
N LEU A 115 3.25 7.57 -1.06
CA LEU A 115 3.80 8.35 0.04
C LEU A 115 4.83 9.37 -0.45
N ASP A 116 4.74 10.59 0.09
CA ASP A 116 5.80 11.57 -0.01
C ASP A 116 7.07 11.11 0.73
N GLU A 117 8.20 11.79 0.48
CA GLU A 117 9.50 11.44 1.04
C GLU A 117 9.50 11.36 2.58
N LYS A 118 8.82 12.29 3.26
CA LYS A 118 8.75 12.33 4.73
C LYS A 118 8.02 11.11 5.28
N ARG A 119 6.93 10.70 4.63
CA ARG A 119 6.12 9.54 5.05
C ARG A 119 6.75 8.20 4.68
N ARG A 120 7.58 8.15 3.63
CA ARG A 120 8.32 6.92 3.26
C ARG A 120 9.27 6.42 4.34
N LEU A 121 9.98 7.33 5.01
CA LEU A 121 10.85 6.93 6.12
C LEU A 121 10.04 6.25 7.24
N ARG A 122 8.87 6.81 7.57
CA ARG A 122 7.94 6.22 8.55
C ARG A 122 7.42 4.86 8.09
N PHE A 123 7.13 4.70 6.79
CA PHE A 123 6.73 3.42 6.22
C PHE A 123 7.82 2.35 6.39
N GLY A 124 9.08 2.69 6.09
CA GLY A 124 10.22 1.79 6.28
C GLY A 124 10.34 1.29 7.72
N GLU A 125 10.31 2.21 8.69
CA GLU A 125 10.34 1.87 10.11
C GLU A 125 9.16 1.00 10.54
N MET A 126 7.96 1.34 10.08
CA MET A 126 6.75 0.56 10.34
C MET A 126 6.90 -0.87 9.85
N VAL A 127 7.28 -1.07 8.58
CA VAL A 127 7.45 -2.41 8.00
C VAL A 127 8.54 -3.19 8.72
N LYS A 128 9.69 -2.57 9.01
CA LYS A 128 10.78 -3.20 9.79
C LYS A 128 10.32 -3.63 11.19
N GLY A 129 9.46 -2.86 11.84
CA GLY A 129 8.91 -3.18 13.15
C GLY A 129 7.86 -4.29 13.12
N LEU A 130 7.12 -4.40 12.02
CA LEU A 130 6.08 -5.40 11.79
C LEU A 130 6.61 -6.75 11.32
N LEU A 131 7.81 -6.83 10.76
CA LEU A 131 8.41 -8.12 10.38
C LEU A 131 8.99 -8.86 11.59
N ASN A 132 8.73 -10.17 11.66
CA ASN A 132 9.52 -11.09 12.49
C ASN A 132 10.97 -11.18 12.00
N PRO A 133 11.95 -11.55 12.85
CA PRO A 133 13.28 -11.95 12.38
C PRO A 133 13.17 -13.07 11.32
N GLY A 134 13.84 -12.90 10.18
CA GLY A 134 13.70 -13.78 9.00
C GLY A 134 12.41 -13.59 8.19
N GLY A 135 11.52 -12.71 8.64
CA GLY A 135 10.31 -12.29 7.92
C GLY A 135 10.65 -11.51 6.65
N ARG A 136 9.73 -11.52 5.69
CA ARG A 136 9.99 -11.07 4.32
C ARG A 136 8.96 -10.05 3.85
N LEU A 137 9.41 -9.04 3.12
CA LEU A 137 8.56 -8.14 2.36
C LEU A 137 8.79 -8.38 0.87
N LEU A 138 7.70 -8.58 0.13
CA LEU A 138 7.67 -8.41 -1.32
C LEU A 138 7.15 -7.00 -1.61
N LEU A 139 7.99 -6.16 -2.19
CA LEU A 139 7.73 -4.74 -2.42
C LEU A 139 7.82 -4.41 -3.91
N GLU A 140 6.79 -3.76 -4.44
CA GLU A 140 6.86 -3.13 -5.76
C GLU A 140 7.19 -1.63 -5.64
N ALA A 141 8.13 -1.16 -6.47
CA ALA A 141 8.43 0.26 -6.56
C ALA A 141 8.63 0.69 -8.01
N ILE A 142 8.34 1.97 -8.28
CA ILE A 142 8.45 2.56 -9.61
C ILE A 142 9.52 3.65 -9.56
N ALA A 143 10.47 3.60 -10.50
CA ALA A 143 11.45 4.66 -10.70
C ALA A 143 11.23 5.32 -12.07
N TYR A 144 11.25 6.66 -12.11
CA TYR A 144 11.17 7.44 -13.34
C TYR A 144 11.96 8.75 -13.17
N ASP A 145 12.33 9.38 -14.28
CA ASP A 145 12.99 10.70 -14.22
C ASP A 145 11.99 11.76 -13.73
N LYS A 146 12.27 12.37 -12.58
CA LYS A 146 11.41 13.40 -11.99
C LYS A 146 11.30 14.67 -12.86
N SER A 147 12.18 14.86 -13.84
CA SER A 147 12.10 15.98 -14.79
C SER A 147 10.76 16.00 -15.57
N ILE A 148 10.12 14.84 -15.76
CA ILE A 148 8.80 14.73 -16.43
C ILE A 148 7.70 15.52 -15.71
N LEU A 149 7.84 15.76 -14.40
CA LEU A 149 6.85 16.52 -13.62
C LEU A 149 6.85 18.01 -13.98
N THR A 150 7.89 18.47 -14.66
CA THR A 150 8.04 19.84 -15.17
C THR A 150 7.85 19.96 -16.67
N ASP A 151 7.55 18.86 -17.37
CA ASP A 151 7.27 18.87 -18.80
C ASP A 151 5.95 19.62 -19.09
N GLU A 152 5.95 20.51 -20.08
CA GLU A 152 4.78 21.31 -20.47
C GLU A 152 3.61 20.46 -21.00
N ASN A 153 3.90 19.27 -21.52
CA ASN A 153 2.92 18.30 -21.97
C ASN A 153 2.39 17.43 -20.83
N PHE A 154 3.01 17.49 -19.65
CA PHE A 154 2.51 16.83 -18.46
C PHE A 154 1.31 17.59 -17.90
N LYS A 155 0.20 16.88 -17.71
CA LYS A 155 -1.06 17.51 -17.27
C LYS A 155 -0.84 18.21 -15.91
N PRO A 156 -1.13 19.51 -15.77
CA PRO A 156 -0.91 20.25 -14.53
C PRO A 156 -1.64 19.66 -13.31
N SER A 157 -2.79 19.01 -13.51
CA SER A 157 -3.52 18.31 -12.45
C SER A 157 -2.81 17.06 -11.92
N MET A 158 -1.76 16.57 -12.61
CA MET A 158 -0.91 15.46 -12.19
C MET A 158 0.49 15.93 -11.76
N ALA A 159 0.78 17.24 -11.80
CA ALA A 159 2.10 17.81 -11.52
C ALA A 159 2.65 17.44 -10.12
N VAL A 160 1.78 17.01 -9.22
CA VAL A 160 2.14 16.43 -7.92
C VAL A 160 1.71 14.95 -7.89
N PRO A 161 2.63 13.97 -7.80
CA PRO A 161 2.33 12.54 -7.67
C PRO A 161 1.39 12.24 -6.48
N PRO A 162 0.67 11.09 -6.52
CA PRO A 162 1.17 9.74 -6.82
C PRO A 162 1.06 9.25 -8.28
N PRO A 163 1.86 8.23 -8.70
CA PRO A 163 2.90 7.56 -7.90
C PRO A 163 4.17 8.40 -7.88
N TYR A 164 4.83 8.46 -6.73
CA TYR A 164 6.13 9.10 -6.60
C TYR A 164 7.25 8.16 -7.02
N SER A 165 8.26 8.69 -7.73
CA SER A 165 9.46 7.92 -8.06
C SER A 165 10.25 7.50 -6.81
N ILE A 166 10.66 6.23 -6.79
CA ILE A 166 11.48 5.58 -5.76
C ILE A 166 12.63 4.84 -6.46
N SER A 167 13.86 5.27 -6.20
CA SER A 167 15.07 4.64 -6.74
C SER A 167 15.46 3.37 -5.96
N VAL A 168 16.39 2.59 -6.52
CA VAL A 168 16.99 1.44 -5.82
C VAL A 168 17.69 1.91 -4.55
N GLU A 169 18.36 3.06 -4.60
CA GLU A 169 19.05 3.68 -3.48
C GLU A 169 18.07 4.09 -2.37
N ASP A 170 16.90 4.62 -2.71
CA ASP A 170 15.85 4.95 -1.75
C ASP A 170 15.38 3.69 -0.99
N VAL A 171 15.16 2.58 -1.68
CA VAL A 171 14.76 1.31 -1.06
C VAL A 171 15.88 0.77 -0.15
N LYS A 172 17.13 0.78 -0.61
CA LYS A 172 18.27 0.33 0.21
C LYS A 172 18.43 1.20 1.46
N SER A 173 18.40 2.52 1.31
CA SER A 173 18.50 3.47 2.43
C SER A 173 17.41 3.27 3.48
N MET A 174 16.21 2.87 3.05
CA MET A 174 15.07 2.65 3.94
C MET A 174 15.17 1.37 4.77
N PHE A 175 15.79 0.32 4.23
CA PHE A 175 15.74 -1.02 4.82
C PHE A 175 17.10 -1.54 5.33
N GLU A 176 18.22 -1.15 4.72
CA GLU A 176 19.55 -1.56 5.14
C GLU A 176 20.07 -0.69 6.30
N PRO A 177 20.94 -1.21 7.19
CA PRO A 177 21.46 -2.59 7.23
C PRO A 177 20.59 -3.57 8.03
N GLU A 178 19.47 -3.13 8.59
CA GLU A 178 18.60 -3.97 9.43
C GLU A 178 17.88 -5.10 8.67
N CYS A 179 17.74 -4.92 7.36
CA CYS A 179 17.23 -5.90 6.43
C CYS A 179 18.22 -6.08 5.28
N SER A 180 18.20 -7.23 4.62
CA SER A 180 18.82 -7.39 3.30
C SER A 180 17.84 -7.01 2.20
N VAL A 181 18.30 -6.34 1.15
CA VAL A 181 17.49 -5.99 -0.03
C VAL A 181 18.00 -6.72 -1.28
N GLU A 182 17.10 -7.46 -1.93
CA GLU A 182 17.36 -8.19 -3.18
C GLU A 182 16.36 -7.72 -4.25
N ILE A 183 16.85 -7.36 -5.44
CA ILE A 183 15.97 -7.14 -6.60
C ILE A 183 15.62 -8.51 -7.19
N LEU A 184 14.33 -8.84 -7.21
CA LEU A 184 13.83 -10.08 -7.81
C LEU A 184 13.55 -9.93 -9.30
N ASP A 185 12.98 -8.79 -9.70
CA ASP A 185 12.64 -8.53 -11.10
C ASP A 185 12.73 -7.04 -11.42
N LYS A 186 12.93 -6.73 -12.70
CA LYS A 186 12.95 -5.38 -13.26
C LYS A 186 12.26 -5.38 -14.62
N HIS A 187 11.26 -4.54 -14.77
CA HIS A 187 10.63 -4.25 -16.06
C HIS A 187 10.91 -2.80 -16.47
N SER A 188 11.74 -2.64 -17.50
CA SER A 188 12.07 -1.34 -18.10
C SER A 188 11.15 -0.97 -19.25
N ASN A 189 11.17 0.32 -19.62
CA ASN A 189 10.42 0.90 -20.75
C ASN A 189 8.91 0.68 -20.63
N LYS A 190 8.41 0.67 -19.39
CA LYS A 190 6.97 0.75 -19.14
C LYS A 190 6.57 2.20 -19.17
N LEU A 191 5.46 2.50 -19.83
CA LEU A 191 4.98 3.86 -19.92
C LEU A 191 4.18 4.23 -18.68
N LEU A 192 4.74 5.13 -17.87
CA LEU A 192 4.00 5.86 -16.83
C LEU A 192 3.71 7.26 -17.39
N TYR A 193 2.43 7.59 -17.54
CA TYR A 193 1.98 8.84 -18.17
C TYR A 193 2.54 9.10 -19.59
N GLY A 194 2.93 8.05 -20.31
CA GLY A 194 3.54 8.17 -21.64
C GLY A 194 5.07 8.36 -21.61
N TYR A 195 5.69 8.33 -20.44
CA TYR A 195 7.14 8.42 -20.25
C TYR A 195 7.71 7.09 -19.78
N ASP A 196 8.98 6.83 -20.10
CA ASP A 196 9.68 5.63 -19.66
C ASP A 196 9.80 5.59 -18.13
N SER A 197 9.53 4.43 -17.57
CA SER A 197 9.69 4.10 -16.17
C SER A 197 10.16 2.67 -16.00
N ASP A 198 10.83 2.45 -14.88
CA ASP A 198 11.27 1.14 -14.41
C ASP A 198 10.38 0.69 -13.26
N PHE A 199 9.81 -0.50 -13.37
CA PHE A 199 9.11 -1.18 -12.29
C PHE A 199 10.03 -2.24 -11.70
N TYR A 200 10.16 -2.24 -10.38
CA TYR A 200 11.01 -3.15 -9.64
C TYR A 200 10.18 -3.99 -8.67
N ALA A 201 10.50 -5.27 -8.57
CA ALA A 201 10.06 -6.12 -7.48
C ALA A 201 11.26 -6.42 -6.57
N TYR A 202 11.12 -6.11 -5.29
CA TYR A 202 12.15 -6.34 -4.27
C TYR A 202 11.71 -7.42 -3.30
N LYS A 203 12.68 -8.22 -2.85
CA LYS A 203 12.59 -9.03 -1.65
C LYS A 203 13.44 -8.39 -0.57
N VAL A 204 12.78 -7.97 0.49
CA VAL A 204 13.43 -7.46 1.70
C VAL A 204 13.30 -8.51 2.80
N VAL A 205 14.38 -8.84 3.50
CA VAL A 205 14.37 -9.84 4.58
C VAL A 205 14.90 -9.21 5.86
N LYS A 206 14.13 -9.28 6.95
CA LYS A 206 14.56 -8.80 8.27
C LYS A 206 15.66 -9.72 8.82
N LEU A 207 16.82 -9.15 9.16
CA LEU A 207 17.97 -9.89 9.69
C LEU A 207 17.75 -10.35 11.15
#